data_AF-A0A954D476-F1
#
_entry.id   AF-A0A954D476-F1
#
_cell.length_a   1.000
_cell.length_b   1.000
_cell.length_c   1.000
_cell.angle_alpha   90.00
_cell.angle_beta   90.00
_cell.angle_gamma   90.00
#
_symmetry.space_group_name_H-M   'P 1'
#
loop_
_entity.id
_entity.type
_entity.pdbx_description
1 polymer ?
#
loop_
_entity_poly.entity_id
_entity_poly.type
_entity_poly.pdbx_seq_one_letter_code
_entity_poly.pdbx_strand_id
1 'polypeptide(L)'
;MSCSRYQLELSQCLDGRLASGRRLEVLAHASACPRCSSAWEEMQSTQSLVLGLPEHRVGPRFRETLWARIHAGEGSPEILLQEPVGVATKVRYGLLGAAAAAVVLLGTHLVLRANRAADAPSTADALASKDLPKTEPTGSPGAAHPHATTPVAAGPTALVADLQRLAPQPLNAANLANYLIKEVSGAATRLQRRKDSLLEDPAKVPAPVWNDVYNDVQLMHDGVRFLRTLEQENLIKFSGPTRACMADAQATFRVYKVSSDPQRLQRVVQTLTSCSLDGLPQSIEFPGRALEPDFRFMNVLRQEFTIWNPMFQRLRVHVPVGVVFNQHGNVQGYFFVNDPAAAQPRIDAPRPAAPSGRLRPKKH
;
A
#
# COMPACT_ATOMS: atom_id res chain seq x y z
N MET A 1 -5.44 -32.89 -4.82
CA MET A 1 -5.04 -32.69 -3.40
C MET A 1 -6.12 -33.29 -2.51
N SER A 2 -5.77 -33.90 -1.37
CA SER A 2 -6.75 -34.52 -0.48
C SER A 2 -7.52 -33.47 0.32
N CYS A 3 -8.84 -33.65 0.46
CA CYS A 3 -9.70 -32.76 1.26
C CYS A 3 -9.21 -32.64 2.72
N SER A 4 -8.57 -33.69 3.26
CA SER A 4 -8.01 -33.71 4.61
C SER A 4 -7.01 -32.57 4.87
N ARG A 5 -6.17 -32.24 3.88
CA ARG A 5 -5.21 -31.14 4.01
C ARG A 5 -5.92 -29.80 4.04
N TYR A 6 -6.90 -29.59 3.16
CA TYR A 6 -7.68 -28.35 3.12
C TYR A 6 -8.48 -28.12 4.40
N GLN A 7 -8.99 -29.18 5.04
CA GLN A 7 -9.69 -29.05 6.32
C GLN A 7 -8.80 -28.47 7.43
N LEU A 8 -7.52 -28.86 7.51
CA LEU A 8 -6.56 -28.27 8.46
C LEU A 8 -6.24 -26.81 8.12
N GLU A 9 -6.11 -26.50 6.82
CA GLU A 9 -5.80 -25.14 6.38
C GLU A 9 -7.00 -24.19 6.49
N LEU A 10 -8.23 -24.71 6.52
CA LEU A 10 -9.44 -23.91 6.75
C LEU A 10 -9.48 -23.31 8.16
N SER A 11 -9.10 -24.05 9.20
CA SER A 11 -9.03 -23.49 10.56
C SER A 11 -7.95 -22.41 10.67
N GLN A 12 -6.78 -22.63 10.06
CA GLN A 12 -5.72 -21.63 9.98
C GLN A 12 -6.14 -20.39 9.17
N CYS A 13 -6.99 -20.56 8.15
CA CYS A 13 -7.58 -19.47 7.38
C CYS A 13 -8.54 -18.63 8.26
N LEU A 14 -9.35 -19.28 9.09
CA LEU A 14 -10.26 -18.62 10.05
C LEU A 14 -9.50 -17.77 11.08
N ASP A 15 -8.37 -18.29 11.57
CA ASP A 15 -7.48 -17.61 12.53
C ASP A 15 -6.61 -16.50 11.91
N GLY A 16 -6.67 -16.32 10.59
CA GLY A 16 -5.82 -15.34 9.87
C GLY A 16 -4.34 -15.71 9.86
N ARG A 17 -3.98 -16.98 10.07
CA ARG A 17 -2.60 -17.48 10.13
C ARG A 17 -2.04 -17.92 8.77
N LEU A 18 -2.90 -18.03 7.76
CA LEU A 18 -2.50 -18.44 6.42
C LEU A 18 -2.03 -17.25 5.58
N ALA A 19 -0.94 -17.43 4.81
CA ALA A 19 -0.49 -16.43 3.83
C ALA A 19 -1.57 -16.16 2.77
N SER A 20 -1.65 -14.92 2.26
CA SER A 20 -2.74 -14.44 1.39
C SER A 20 -2.96 -15.29 0.13
N GLY A 21 -1.88 -15.69 -0.55
CA GLY A 21 -1.96 -16.54 -1.74
C GLY A 21 -2.54 -17.92 -1.44
N ARG A 22 -2.07 -18.56 -0.35
CA ARG A 22 -2.58 -19.87 0.07
C ARG A 22 -4.04 -19.79 0.53
N ARG A 23 -4.41 -18.68 1.18
CA ARG A 23 -5.79 -18.44 1.64
C ARG A 23 -6.77 -18.47 0.47
N LEU A 24 -6.41 -17.82 -0.64
CA LEU A 24 -7.24 -17.79 -1.84
C LEU A 24 -7.43 -19.21 -2.42
N GLU A 25 -6.37 -20.02 -2.46
CA GLU A 25 -6.45 -21.41 -2.92
C GLU A 25 -7.35 -22.28 -2.03
N VAL A 26 -7.27 -22.12 -0.71
CA VAL A 26 -8.10 -22.86 0.26
C VAL A 26 -9.57 -22.49 0.14
N LEU A 27 -9.87 -21.20 0.04
CA LEU A 27 -11.25 -20.72 -0.13
C LEU A 27 -11.84 -21.12 -1.49
N ALA A 28 -11.03 -21.10 -2.56
CA ALA A 28 -11.44 -21.60 -3.87
C ALA A 28 -11.73 -23.10 -3.87
N HIS A 29 -10.98 -23.90 -3.09
CA HIS A 29 -11.30 -25.31 -2.91
C HIS A 29 -12.58 -25.51 -2.10
N ALA A 30 -12.76 -24.73 -1.02
CA ALA A 30 -13.96 -24.80 -0.19
C ALA A 30 -15.23 -24.47 -0.97
N SER A 31 -15.19 -23.50 -1.90
CA SER A 31 -16.35 -23.17 -2.74
C SER A 31 -16.69 -24.25 -3.79
N ALA A 32 -15.71 -25.05 -4.22
CA ALA A 32 -15.90 -26.09 -5.22
C ALA A 32 -16.19 -27.48 -4.62
N CYS A 33 -15.84 -27.73 -3.35
CA CYS A 33 -15.96 -29.04 -2.71
C CYS A 33 -17.05 -29.02 -1.62
N PRO A 34 -18.17 -29.77 -1.79
CA PRO A 34 -19.29 -29.75 -0.86
C PRO A 34 -18.94 -30.13 0.60
N ARG A 35 -17.95 -31.01 0.78
CA ARG A 35 -17.48 -31.42 2.11
C ARG A 35 -16.67 -30.32 2.80
N CYS A 36 -15.92 -29.54 2.04
CA CYS A 36 -15.11 -28.44 2.58
C CYS A 36 -15.97 -27.18 2.77
N SER A 37 -16.99 -26.95 1.93
CA SER A 37 -17.96 -25.87 2.14
C SER A 37 -18.76 -26.05 3.41
N SER A 38 -19.30 -27.26 3.67
CA SER A 38 -20.07 -27.52 4.89
C SER A 38 -19.23 -27.35 6.16
N ALA A 39 -17.99 -27.85 6.14
CA ALA A 39 -17.05 -27.66 7.24
C ALA A 39 -16.71 -26.17 7.47
N TRP A 40 -16.58 -25.39 6.39
CA TRP A 40 -16.32 -23.95 6.48
C TRP A 40 -17.51 -23.17 7.06
N GLU A 41 -18.74 -23.52 6.69
CA GLU A 41 -19.97 -22.96 7.26
C GLU A 41 -20.11 -23.31 8.75
N GLU A 42 -19.85 -24.56 9.13
CA GLU A 42 -19.85 -25.02 10.52
C GLU A 42 -18.82 -24.25 11.37
N MET A 43 -17.60 -24.06 10.86
CA MET A 43 -16.56 -23.28 11.55
C MET A 43 -16.96 -21.81 11.73
N GLN A 44 -17.55 -21.18 10.70
CA GLN A 44 -18.02 -19.79 10.78
C GLN A 44 -19.18 -19.62 11.76
N SER A 45 -20.13 -20.57 11.78
CA SER A 45 -21.23 -20.56 12.76
C SER A 45 -20.72 -20.77 14.18
N THR A 46 -19.72 -21.63 14.38
CA THR A 46 -19.07 -21.79 15.69
C THR A 46 -18.36 -20.51 16.10
N GLN A 47 -17.65 -19.84 15.18
CA GLN A 47 -17.01 -18.56 15.44
C GLN A 47 -18.03 -17.48 15.81
N SER A 48 -19.16 -17.39 15.11
CA SER A 48 -20.19 -16.40 15.43
C SER A 48 -20.82 -16.64 16.80
N LEU A 49 -21.02 -17.91 17.21
CA LEU A 49 -21.46 -18.25 18.56
C LEU A 49 -20.43 -17.85 19.63
N VAL A 50 -19.14 -18.11 19.38
CA VAL A 50 -18.05 -17.72 20.30
C VAL A 50 -17.94 -16.20 20.41
N LEU A 51 -18.05 -15.47 19.31
CA LEU A 51 -18.04 -14.01 19.29
C LEU A 51 -19.32 -13.40 19.91
N GLY A 52 -20.40 -14.16 19.95
CA GLY A 52 -21.65 -13.78 20.61
C GLY A 52 -21.68 -14.04 22.12
N LEU A 53 -20.63 -14.66 22.68
CA LEU A 53 -20.53 -14.83 24.13
C LEU A 53 -20.48 -13.46 24.81
N PRO A 54 -21.13 -13.28 25.98
CA PRO A 54 -21.08 -12.03 26.72
C PRO A 54 -19.63 -11.60 26.94
N GLU A 55 -19.29 -10.40 26.50
CA GLU A 55 -17.97 -9.83 26.78
C GLU A 55 -17.80 -9.74 28.30
N HIS A 56 -16.84 -10.51 28.82
CA HIS A 56 -16.51 -10.43 30.23
C HIS A 56 -15.88 -9.06 30.48
N ARG A 57 -16.62 -8.16 31.13
CA ARG A 57 -16.09 -6.86 31.53
C ARG A 57 -14.96 -7.09 32.52
N VAL A 58 -13.75 -6.83 32.06
CA VAL A 58 -12.59 -6.79 32.95
C VAL A 58 -12.81 -5.71 34.01
N GLY A 59 -12.40 -5.98 35.26
CA GLY A 59 -12.56 -5.01 36.34
C GLY A 59 -11.83 -3.69 36.04
N PRO A 60 -12.24 -2.56 36.66
CA PRO A 60 -11.70 -1.24 36.35
C PRO A 60 -10.20 -1.10 36.58
N ARG A 61 -9.60 -2.00 37.38
CA ARG A 61 -8.16 -2.04 37.67
C ARG A 61 -7.38 -3.07 36.87
N PHE A 62 -8.05 -3.81 35.98
CA PHE A 62 -7.41 -4.91 35.24
C PHE A 62 -6.22 -4.42 34.43
N ARG A 63 -6.36 -3.26 33.78
CA ARG A 63 -5.30 -2.69 32.95
C ARG A 63 -4.08 -2.32 33.79
N GLU A 64 -4.29 -1.67 34.93
CA GLU A 64 -3.22 -1.27 35.85
C GLU A 64 -2.52 -2.52 36.44
N THR A 65 -3.29 -3.52 36.84
CA THR A 65 -2.76 -4.80 37.35
C THR A 65 -1.98 -5.55 36.26
N LEU A 66 -2.51 -5.63 35.04
CA LEU A 66 -1.84 -6.26 33.91
C LEU A 66 -0.52 -5.56 33.60
N TRP A 67 -0.51 -4.23 33.53
CA TRP A 67 0.71 -3.46 33.29
C TRP A 67 1.71 -3.60 34.43
N ALA A 68 1.26 -3.59 35.69
CA ALA A 68 2.13 -3.82 36.84
C ALA A 68 2.80 -5.20 36.74
N ARG A 69 2.08 -6.25 36.36
CA ARG A 69 2.62 -7.60 36.15
C ARG A 69 3.58 -7.68 34.97
N ILE A 70 3.27 -7.01 33.86
CA ILE A 70 4.19 -6.89 32.71
C ILE A 70 5.49 -6.20 33.12
N HIS A 71 5.41 -5.10 33.88
CA HIS A 71 6.59 -4.37 34.39
C HIS A 71 7.36 -5.17 35.44
N ALA A 72 6.66 -5.99 36.24
CA ALA A 72 7.28 -6.91 37.18
C ALA A 72 7.94 -8.12 36.50
N GLY A 73 7.80 -8.27 35.17
CA GLY A 73 8.40 -9.38 34.42
C GLY A 73 7.62 -10.70 34.51
N GLU A 74 6.44 -10.72 35.13
CA GLU A 74 5.66 -11.96 35.33
C GLU A 74 5.12 -12.59 34.03
N GLY A 75 5.12 -11.86 32.92
CA GLY A 75 4.59 -12.30 31.63
C GLY A 75 5.63 -12.76 30.61
N SER A 76 6.91 -12.61 30.92
CA SER A 76 8.01 -13.07 30.07
C SER A 76 8.93 -13.89 30.95
N PRO A 77 8.84 -15.23 30.95
CA PRO A 77 9.92 -16.01 31.52
C PRO A 77 11.22 -15.52 30.87
N GLU A 78 12.15 -14.98 31.68
CA GLU A 78 13.42 -14.42 31.21
C GLU A 78 14.15 -15.38 30.26
N ILE A 79 13.89 -16.67 30.43
CA ILE A 79 14.40 -17.78 29.63
C ILE A 79 14.01 -17.70 28.14
N LEU A 80 12.87 -17.12 27.76
CA LEU A 80 12.43 -17.08 26.36
C LEU A 80 12.88 -15.82 25.59
N LEU A 81 13.41 -14.79 26.25
CA LEU A 81 13.87 -13.56 25.60
C LEU A 81 15.36 -13.26 25.80
N GLN A 82 16.07 -14.01 26.63
CA GLN A 82 17.51 -13.87 26.85
C GLN A 82 18.35 -14.81 25.99
N GLU A 83 18.00 -15.06 24.73
CA GLU A 83 19.06 -15.40 23.79
C GLU A 83 19.84 -14.09 23.53
N PRO A 84 21.08 -13.95 24.02
CA PRO A 84 21.86 -12.75 23.78
C PRO A 84 22.05 -12.61 22.28
N VAL A 85 21.29 -11.71 21.66
CA VAL A 85 21.53 -11.31 20.27
C VAL A 85 22.95 -10.79 20.20
N GLY A 86 23.81 -11.55 19.52
CA GLY A 86 25.23 -11.24 19.40
C GLY A 86 25.42 -9.79 18.95
N VAL A 87 26.46 -9.13 19.47
CA VAL A 87 26.76 -7.72 19.16
C VAL A 87 26.82 -7.48 17.64
N ALA A 88 27.29 -8.48 16.88
CA ALA A 88 27.29 -8.46 15.43
C ALA A 88 25.89 -8.28 14.82
N THR A 89 24.87 -8.92 15.38
CA THR A 89 23.48 -8.80 14.91
C THR A 89 22.93 -7.40 15.18
N LYS A 90 23.24 -6.82 16.34
CA LYS A 90 22.89 -5.42 16.66
C LYS A 90 23.55 -4.44 15.70
N VAL A 91 24.83 -4.63 15.39
CA VAL A 91 25.57 -3.79 14.43
C VAL A 91 24.99 -3.93 13.02
N ARG A 92 24.70 -5.15 12.56
CA ARG A 92 24.09 -5.39 11.24
C ARG A 92 22.75 -4.67 11.09
N TYR A 93 21.88 -4.75 12.10
CA TYR A 93 20.58 -4.07 12.03
C TYR A 93 20.70 -2.55 12.19
N GLY A 94 21.66 -2.06 12.98
CA GLY A 94 21.98 -0.64 13.04
C GLY A 94 22.44 -0.08 11.68
N LEU A 95 23.33 -0.81 10.98
CA LEU A 95 23.82 -0.42 9.65
C LEU A 95 22.71 -0.47 8.59
N LEU A 96 21.84 -1.49 8.63
CA LEU A 96 20.66 -1.58 7.75
C LEU A 96 19.71 -0.40 7.96
N GLY A 97 19.44 -0.03 9.22
CA GLY A 97 18.63 1.14 9.54
C GLY A 97 19.25 2.45 9.06
N ALA A 98 20.56 2.63 9.25
CA ALA A 98 21.29 3.80 8.78
C ALA A 98 21.30 3.91 7.25
N ALA A 99 21.50 2.78 6.54
CA ALA A 99 21.45 2.74 5.08
C ALA A 99 20.06 3.10 4.53
N ALA A 100 19.00 2.57 5.14
CA ALA A 100 17.62 2.90 4.75
C ALA A 100 17.32 4.41 4.94
N ALA A 101 17.75 4.98 6.08
CA ALA A 101 17.60 6.41 6.33
C ALA A 101 18.36 7.27 5.31
N ALA A 102 19.58 6.87 4.95
CA ALA A 102 20.39 7.57 3.94
C ALA A 102 19.71 7.54 2.55
N VAL A 103 19.12 6.42 2.14
CA VAL A 103 18.39 6.31 0.87
C VAL A 103 17.17 7.24 0.85
N VAL A 104 16.40 7.32 1.94
CA VAL A 104 15.26 8.24 2.04
C VAL A 104 15.70 9.70 1.98
N LEU A 105 16.76 10.07 2.70
CA LEU A 105 17.31 11.43 2.67
C LEU A 105 17.85 11.80 1.28
N LEU A 106 18.52 10.87 0.59
CA LEU A 106 19.01 11.11 -0.76
C LEU A 106 17.86 11.24 -1.76
N GLY A 107 16.84 10.39 -1.67
CA GLY A 107 15.64 10.45 -2.51
C GLY A 107 14.89 11.77 -2.35
N THR A 108 14.63 12.19 -1.11
CA THR A 108 13.98 13.47 -0.82
C THR A 108 14.80 14.66 -1.33
N HIS A 109 16.12 14.64 -1.17
CA HIS A 109 16.99 15.70 -1.69
C HIS A 109 16.96 15.80 -3.23
N LEU A 110 16.93 14.66 -3.94
CA LEU A 110 16.84 14.65 -5.40
C LEU A 110 15.49 15.18 -5.91
N VAL A 111 14.39 14.81 -5.26
CA VAL A 111 13.05 15.32 -5.60
C VAL A 111 12.96 16.83 -5.37
N LEU A 112 13.45 17.33 -4.24
CA LEU A 112 13.48 18.77 -3.96
C LEU A 112 14.34 19.54 -4.98
N ARG A 113 15.44 18.96 -5.45
CA ARG A 113 16.29 19.57 -6.48
C ARG A 113 15.60 19.61 -7.85
N ALA A 114 14.88 18.55 -8.21
CA ALA A 114 14.11 18.51 -9.45
C ALA A 114 13.00 19.57 -9.48
N ASN A 115 12.28 19.75 -8.38
CA ASN A 115 11.22 20.78 -8.29
C ASN A 115 11.80 22.19 -8.39
N ARG A 116 12.93 22.48 -7.72
CA ARG A 116 13.60 23.79 -7.83
C ARG A 116 14.11 24.10 -9.24
N ALA A 117 14.48 23.08 -10.01
CA ALA A 117 14.88 23.27 -11.40
C ALA A 117 13.69 23.57 -12.33
N ALA A 118 12.50 23.04 -12.00
CA ALA A 118 11.27 23.35 -12.72
C ALA A 118 10.74 24.76 -12.43
N ASP A 119 10.97 25.27 -11.21
CA ASP A 119 10.57 26.62 -10.80
C ASP A 119 11.59 27.70 -11.18
N ALA A 120 12.68 27.36 -11.87
CA ALA A 120 13.64 28.35 -12.35
C ALA A 120 12.93 29.27 -13.36
N PRO A 121 12.77 30.58 -13.06
CA PRO A 121 12.03 31.48 -13.92
C PRO A 121 12.68 31.52 -15.30
N SER A 122 11.88 31.19 -16.32
CA SER A 122 12.29 31.30 -17.71
C SER A 122 12.79 32.71 -17.96
N THR A 123 14.08 32.85 -18.26
CA THR A 123 14.72 34.12 -18.64
C THR A 123 14.12 34.72 -19.91
N ALA A 124 13.23 34.02 -20.60
CA ALA A 124 12.47 34.53 -21.74
C ALA A 124 11.42 35.58 -21.35
N ASP A 125 10.81 35.50 -20.15
CA ASP A 125 9.78 36.49 -19.74
C ASP A 125 10.39 37.75 -19.11
N ALA A 126 11.64 37.69 -18.64
CA ALA A 126 12.32 38.82 -18.03
C ALA A 126 12.78 39.90 -19.04
N LEU A 127 12.72 39.63 -20.34
CA LEU A 127 13.02 40.61 -21.40
C LEU A 127 11.77 41.22 -22.05
N ALA A 128 10.56 40.76 -21.70
CA ALA A 128 9.30 41.20 -22.32
C ALA A 128 8.49 42.22 -21.49
N SER A 129 8.97 42.64 -20.31
CA SER A 129 8.30 43.64 -19.46
C SER A 129 9.15 44.90 -19.23
N LYS A 130 9.80 45.38 -20.29
CA LYS A 130 10.23 46.78 -20.38
C LYS A 130 9.34 47.46 -21.41
N ASP A 131 8.66 48.50 -20.97
CA ASP A 131 7.73 49.36 -21.71
C ASP A 131 6.26 48.92 -21.72
N LEU A 132 5.50 49.36 -20.72
CA LEU A 132 4.23 50.05 -21.00
C LEU A 132 3.82 50.98 -19.84
N PRO A 133 3.23 52.16 -20.15
CA PRO A 133 2.98 53.23 -19.20
C PRO A 133 1.77 52.99 -18.29
N LYS A 134 1.91 53.58 -17.10
CA LYS A 134 0.95 53.73 -16.01
C LYS A 134 -0.32 54.46 -16.46
N THR A 135 -1.47 53.80 -16.36
CA THR A 135 -2.79 54.45 -16.39
C THR A 135 -3.52 54.16 -15.08
N GLU A 136 -3.75 55.21 -14.30
CA GLU A 136 -4.66 55.21 -13.15
C GLU A 136 -6.10 55.05 -13.62
N PRO A 137 -6.96 54.42 -12.79
CA PRO A 137 -8.15 55.17 -12.39
C PRO A 137 -8.48 55.07 -10.90
N THR A 138 -8.96 56.22 -10.44
CA THR A 138 -9.43 56.61 -9.11
C THR A 138 -10.91 56.25 -8.91
N GLY A 139 -11.30 55.88 -7.68
CA GLY A 139 -12.68 55.99 -7.14
C GLY A 139 -13.39 54.65 -6.84
N SER A 140 -13.37 54.05 -5.64
CA SER A 140 -14.00 54.40 -4.32
C SER A 140 -15.49 53.93 -4.20
N PRO A 141 -16.12 53.86 -2.99
CA PRO A 141 -16.39 52.62 -2.25
C PRO A 141 -17.90 52.36 -1.98
N GLY A 142 -18.29 51.14 -1.60
CA GLY A 142 -19.67 50.85 -1.23
C GLY A 142 -19.84 49.58 -0.41
N ALA A 143 -20.26 49.76 0.85
CA ALA A 143 -20.44 48.76 1.90
C ALA A 143 -21.70 47.88 1.71
N ALA A 144 -21.71 46.71 2.34
CA ALA A 144 -22.69 46.28 3.36
C ALA A 144 -22.84 44.76 3.42
N HIS A 145 -22.58 44.20 4.61
CA HIS A 145 -23.11 42.89 5.03
C HIS A 145 -24.62 42.95 5.22
N PRO A 146 -25.32 41.80 5.15
CA PRO A 146 -26.00 41.39 6.37
C PRO A 146 -25.90 39.88 6.70
N HIS A 147 -26.23 39.66 7.97
CA HIS A 147 -26.25 38.44 8.77
C HIS A 147 -27.24 37.34 8.35
N ALA A 148 -27.02 36.19 9.02
CA ALA A 148 -27.90 35.05 9.33
C ALA A 148 -27.58 33.81 8.48
N THR A 149 -27.41 32.61 9.01
CA THR A 149 -28.15 31.99 10.12
C THR A 149 -27.36 30.79 10.66
N THR A 150 -27.39 30.56 11.98
CA THR A 150 -27.03 29.28 12.61
C THR A 150 -28.02 28.19 12.22
N PRO A 151 -27.56 26.93 12.03
CA PRO A 151 -28.30 25.82 12.63
C PRO A 151 -27.39 24.86 13.40
N VAL A 152 -27.77 24.67 14.67
CA VAL A 152 -28.04 23.38 15.32
C VAL A 152 -27.30 22.14 14.79
N ALA A 153 -26.45 21.61 15.67
CA ALA A 153 -26.10 20.19 15.90
C ALA A 153 -26.22 19.22 14.70
N ALA A 154 -25.08 18.83 14.13
CA ALA A 154 -24.92 17.61 13.35
C ALA A 154 -23.68 16.86 13.84
N GLY A 155 -23.82 15.54 13.97
CA GLY A 155 -22.81 14.60 14.47
C GLY A 155 -21.61 14.40 13.51
N PRO A 156 -21.14 13.16 13.29
CA PRO A 156 -19.76 12.83 12.90
C PRO A 156 -19.35 13.16 11.44
N THR A 157 -19.88 14.23 10.86
CA THR A 157 -19.64 14.71 9.50
C THR A 157 -18.44 15.64 9.34
N ALA A 158 -17.82 16.11 10.43
CA ALA A 158 -16.66 17.02 10.37
C ALA A 158 -15.37 16.35 9.87
N LEU A 159 -15.19 15.04 10.09
CA LEU A 159 -13.98 14.31 9.67
C LEU A 159 -13.96 14.03 8.15
N VAL A 160 -15.12 13.94 7.51
CA VAL A 160 -15.27 13.68 6.07
C VAL A 160 -14.99 14.94 5.25
N ALA A 161 -15.43 16.11 5.76
CA ALA A 161 -15.17 17.40 5.12
C ALA A 161 -13.67 17.79 5.17
N ASP A 162 -12.95 17.42 6.24
CA ASP A 162 -11.51 17.65 6.34
C ASP A 162 -10.69 16.66 5.49
N LEU A 163 -11.16 15.42 5.30
CA LEU A 163 -10.53 14.46 4.38
C LEU A 163 -10.77 14.79 2.89
N GLN A 164 -11.93 15.35 2.54
CA GLN A 164 -12.22 15.85 1.18
C GLN A 164 -11.45 17.14 0.84
N ARG A 165 -10.98 17.90 1.83
CA ARG A 165 -10.08 19.05 1.63
C ARG A 165 -8.62 18.65 1.39
N LEU A 166 -8.23 17.42 1.76
CA LEU A 166 -6.84 16.96 1.73
C LEU A 166 -6.50 16.01 0.55
N ALA A 167 -7.51 15.52 -0.18
CA ALA A 167 -7.33 14.82 -1.45
C ALA A 167 -7.75 15.75 -2.60
N PRO A 168 -6.88 16.05 -3.59
CA PRO A 168 -7.20 17.07 -4.60
C PRO A 168 -8.41 16.69 -5.47
N GLN A 169 -8.76 15.41 -5.61
CA GLN A 169 -10.02 14.91 -6.17
C GLN A 169 -10.33 13.48 -5.68
N PRO A 170 -11.60 13.02 -5.68
CA PRO A 170 -11.89 11.60 -5.52
C PRO A 170 -11.19 10.81 -6.63
N LEU A 171 -10.42 9.77 -6.26
CA LEU A 171 -9.90 8.77 -7.19
C LEU A 171 -11.08 7.99 -7.76
N ASN A 172 -11.72 8.52 -8.80
CA ASN A 172 -12.62 7.74 -9.63
C ASN A 172 -11.80 6.67 -10.39
N ALA A 173 -12.46 5.62 -10.88
CA ALA A 173 -11.81 4.54 -11.61
C ALA A 173 -10.96 5.05 -12.79
N ALA A 174 -11.33 6.20 -13.37
CA ALA A 174 -10.59 6.91 -14.41
C ALA A 174 -9.21 7.38 -13.96
N ASN A 175 -9.13 8.06 -12.82
CA ASN A 175 -7.87 8.58 -12.28
C ASN A 175 -6.93 7.43 -11.91
N LEU A 176 -7.47 6.34 -11.34
CA LEU A 176 -6.69 5.15 -11.04
C LEU A 176 -6.20 4.44 -12.31
N ALA A 177 -7.04 4.30 -13.32
CA ALA A 177 -6.67 3.68 -14.60
C ALA A 177 -5.59 4.51 -15.32
N ASN A 178 -5.74 5.84 -15.38
CA ASN A 178 -4.74 6.73 -15.97
C ASN A 178 -3.40 6.68 -15.21
N TYR A 179 -3.44 6.65 -13.87
CA TYR A 179 -2.23 6.47 -13.06
C TYR A 179 -1.53 5.14 -13.36
N LEU A 180 -2.28 4.04 -13.41
CA LEU A 180 -1.72 2.72 -13.71
C LEU A 180 -1.18 2.64 -15.14
N ILE A 181 -1.85 3.23 -16.13
CA ILE A 181 -1.32 3.32 -17.50
C ILE A 181 0.02 4.06 -17.48
N LYS A 182 0.12 5.19 -16.78
CA LYS A 182 1.37 5.95 -16.68
C LYS A 182 2.50 5.14 -16.05
N GLU A 183 2.22 4.42 -14.95
CA GLU A 183 3.22 3.60 -14.27
C GLU A 183 3.64 2.38 -15.11
N VAL A 184 2.69 1.69 -15.75
CA VAL A 184 2.97 0.54 -16.64
C VAL A 184 3.77 0.97 -17.86
N SER A 185 3.39 2.10 -18.50
CA SER A 185 4.16 2.67 -19.60
C SER A 185 5.56 3.08 -19.16
N GLY A 186 5.69 3.70 -17.98
CA GLY A 186 6.98 4.05 -17.41
C GLY A 186 7.88 2.84 -17.14
N ALA A 187 7.32 1.76 -16.60
CA ALA A 187 8.01 0.48 -16.42
C ALA A 187 8.46 -0.11 -17.77
N ALA A 188 7.59 -0.10 -18.78
CA ALA A 188 7.94 -0.57 -20.11
C ALA A 188 9.09 0.23 -20.73
N THR A 189 9.09 1.57 -20.61
CA THR A 189 10.20 2.41 -21.09
C THR A 189 11.49 2.16 -20.32
N ARG A 190 11.43 1.89 -19.01
CA ARG A 190 12.62 1.51 -18.22
C ARG A 190 13.18 0.17 -18.66
N LEU A 191 12.33 -0.83 -18.88
CA LEU A 191 12.72 -2.14 -19.41
C LEU A 191 13.30 -2.03 -20.82
N GLN A 192 12.71 -1.20 -21.69
CA GLN A 192 13.22 -0.95 -23.03
C GLN A 192 14.64 -0.37 -22.98
N ARG A 193 14.88 0.64 -22.14
CA ARG A 193 16.22 1.25 -21.98
C ARG A 193 17.26 0.27 -21.41
N ARG A 194 16.83 -0.68 -20.59
CA ARG A 194 17.71 -1.72 -20.01
C ARG A 194 17.87 -2.94 -20.92
N LYS A 195 17.03 -3.08 -21.94
CA LYS A 195 17.00 -4.25 -22.84
C LYS A 195 18.37 -4.55 -23.39
N ASP A 196 19.02 -3.57 -24.00
CA ASP A 196 20.31 -3.80 -24.67
C ASP A 196 21.37 -4.27 -23.67
N SER A 197 21.45 -3.66 -22.48
CA SER A 197 22.33 -4.09 -21.40
C SER A 197 22.01 -5.48 -20.84
N LEU A 198 20.74 -5.88 -20.84
CA LEU A 198 20.29 -7.22 -20.39
C LEU A 198 20.55 -8.30 -21.45
N LEU A 199 20.62 -7.91 -22.73
CA LEU A 199 20.79 -8.84 -23.85
C LEU A 199 22.25 -9.20 -24.13
N GLU A 200 23.20 -8.30 -23.86
CA GLU A 200 24.61 -8.53 -24.18
C GLU A 200 25.27 -9.60 -23.29
N ASP A 201 25.08 -9.54 -21.97
CA ASP A 201 25.60 -10.56 -21.05
C ASP A 201 24.87 -10.56 -19.69
N PRO A 202 23.89 -11.45 -19.46
CA PRO A 202 23.12 -11.48 -18.23
C PRO A 202 23.97 -11.79 -16.99
N ALA A 203 25.14 -12.42 -17.15
CA ALA A 203 26.05 -12.73 -16.04
C ALA A 203 26.81 -11.49 -15.53
N LYS A 204 26.93 -10.45 -16.34
CA LYS A 204 27.60 -9.18 -15.96
C LYS A 204 26.68 -8.17 -15.32
N VAL A 205 25.37 -8.40 -15.33
CA VAL A 205 24.37 -7.47 -14.78
C VAL A 205 24.39 -7.54 -13.25
N PRO A 206 24.65 -6.44 -12.53
CA PRO A 206 24.69 -6.43 -11.07
C PRO A 206 23.35 -6.87 -10.46
N ALA A 207 23.38 -7.61 -9.34
CA ALA A 207 22.18 -8.09 -8.65
C ALA A 207 21.14 -6.98 -8.33
N PRO A 208 21.52 -5.75 -7.94
CA PRO A 208 20.54 -4.67 -7.75
C PRO A 208 19.77 -4.31 -9.03
N VAL A 209 20.40 -4.40 -10.20
CA VAL A 209 19.76 -4.12 -11.49
C VAL A 209 18.72 -5.20 -11.80
N TRP A 210 18.98 -6.47 -11.47
CA TRP A 210 18.01 -7.55 -11.61
C TRP A 210 16.77 -7.35 -10.72
N ASN A 211 16.94 -6.83 -9.50
CA ASN A 211 15.80 -6.53 -8.61
C ASN A 211 14.90 -5.44 -9.20
N ASP A 212 15.49 -4.38 -9.75
CA ASP A 212 14.72 -3.34 -10.43
C ASP A 212 13.96 -3.90 -11.65
N VAL A 213 14.63 -4.72 -12.48
CA VAL A 213 14.00 -5.34 -13.65
C VAL A 213 12.86 -6.26 -13.22
N TYR A 214 13.06 -7.03 -12.15
CA TYR A 214 12.01 -7.86 -11.55
C TYR A 214 10.82 -7.00 -11.09
N ASN A 215 11.06 -5.89 -10.41
CA ASN A 215 10.01 -4.97 -9.95
C ASN A 215 9.25 -4.35 -11.13
N ASP A 216 9.94 -3.92 -12.18
CA ASP A 216 9.30 -3.37 -13.39
C ASP A 216 8.47 -4.44 -14.12
N VAL A 217 8.97 -5.68 -14.23
CA VAL A 217 8.25 -6.82 -14.80
C VAL A 217 7.01 -7.17 -13.97
N GLN A 218 7.12 -7.16 -12.64
CA GLN A 218 6.00 -7.42 -11.72
C GLN A 218 4.94 -6.32 -11.81
N LEU A 219 5.35 -5.05 -11.84
CA LEU A 219 4.46 -3.90 -12.02
C LEU A 219 3.70 -3.99 -13.35
N MET A 220 4.39 -4.36 -14.44
CA MET A 220 3.73 -4.61 -15.73
C MET A 220 2.73 -5.76 -15.66
N HIS A 221 3.09 -6.88 -15.03
CA HIS A 221 2.19 -8.03 -14.88
C HIS A 221 0.90 -7.65 -14.14
N ASP A 222 1.03 -7.01 -12.99
CA ASP A 222 -0.11 -6.67 -12.14
C ASP A 222 -0.94 -5.54 -12.77
N GLY A 223 -0.29 -4.56 -13.40
CA GLY A 223 -0.95 -3.49 -14.14
C GLY A 223 -1.74 -3.99 -15.35
N VAL A 224 -1.14 -4.82 -16.22
CA VAL A 224 -1.83 -5.42 -17.37
C VAL A 224 -3.02 -6.28 -16.93
N ARG A 225 -2.86 -7.06 -15.85
CA ARG A 225 -3.95 -7.85 -15.29
C ARG A 225 -5.12 -6.98 -14.85
N PHE A 226 -4.85 -5.88 -14.14
CA PHE A 226 -5.88 -4.96 -13.69
C PHE A 226 -6.58 -4.25 -14.86
N LEU A 227 -5.82 -3.75 -15.85
CA LEU A 227 -6.37 -3.10 -17.04
C LEU A 227 -7.29 -4.05 -17.82
N ARG A 228 -6.93 -5.34 -17.93
CA ARG A 228 -7.80 -6.34 -18.55
C ARG A 228 -9.09 -6.57 -17.77
N THR A 229 -9.04 -6.57 -16.43
CA THR A 229 -10.26 -6.63 -15.61
C THR A 229 -11.16 -5.43 -15.88
N LEU A 230 -10.61 -4.22 -15.94
CA LEU A 230 -11.40 -3.02 -16.29
C LEU A 230 -12.02 -3.12 -17.69
N GLU A 231 -11.30 -3.69 -18.67
CA GLU A 231 -11.84 -3.91 -20.02
C GLU A 231 -12.97 -4.96 -20.01
N GLN A 232 -12.82 -6.06 -19.27
CA GLN A 232 -13.82 -7.12 -19.14
C GLN A 232 -15.13 -6.62 -18.51
N GLU A 233 -15.02 -5.71 -17.54
CA GLU A 233 -16.16 -5.03 -16.90
C GLU A 233 -16.74 -3.88 -17.77
N ASN A 234 -16.28 -3.72 -19.01
CA ASN A 234 -16.66 -2.65 -19.93
C ASN A 234 -16.45 -1.22 -19.37
N LEU A 235 -15.55 -1.06 -18.39
CA LEU A 235 -15.23 0.25 -17.81
C LEU A 235 -14.31 1.05 -18.73
N ILE A 236 -13.45 0.36 -19.48
CA ILE A 236 -12.53 0.95 -20.45
C ILE A 236 -12.53 0.11 -21.74
N LYS A 237 -12.23 0.72 -22.88
CA LYS A 237 -12.07 0.01 -24.16
C LYS A 237 -10.68 0.27 -24.72
N PHE A 238 -9.93 -0.79 -24.98
CA PHE A 238 -8.64 -0.68 -25.64
C PHE A 238 -8.76 -0.86 -27.15
N SER A 239 -7.84 -0.25 -27.89
CA SER A 239 -7.70 -0.50 -29.33
C SER A 239 -7.29 -1.95 -29.60
N GLY A 240 -7.58 -2.46 -30.80
CA GLY A 240 -7.22 -3.83 -31.20
C GLY A 240 -5.74 -4.18 -31.00
N PRO A 241 -4.79 -3.34 -31.45
CA PRO A 241 -3.36 -3.56 -31.22
C PRO A 241 -2.97 -3.61 -29.73
N THR A 242 -3.48 -2.68 -28.92
CA THR A 242 -3.23 -2.65 -27.47
C THR A 242 -3.75 -3.91 -26.79
N ARG A 243 -4.95 -4.36 -27.18
CA ARG A 243 -5.57 -5.59 -26.65
C ARG A 243 -4.76 -6.83 -27.01
N ALA A 244 -4.30 -6.94 -28.25
CA ALA A 244 -3.44 -8.05 -28.68
C ALA A 244 -2.14 -8.08 -27.87
N CYS A 245 -1.49 -6.92 -27.72
CA CYS A 245 -0.27 -6.81 -26.93
C CYS A 245 -0.46 -7.19 -25.45
N MET A 246 -1.53 -6.73 -24.80
CA MET A 246 -1.84 -7.13 -23.42
C MET A 246 -2.10 -8.64 -23.29
N ALA A 247 -2.74 -9.25 -24.30
CA ALA A 247 -2.96 -10.70 -24.33
C ALA A 247 -1.64 -11.48 -24.44
N ASP A 248 -0.72 -11.03 -25.29
CA ASP A 248 0.61 -11.63 -25.46
C ASP A 248 1.48 -11.44 -24.21
N ALA A 249 1.45 -10.26 -23.60
CA ALA A 249 2.13 -10.00 -22.32
C ALA A 249 1.60 -10.96 -21.24
N GLN A 250 0.28 -11.10 -21.11
CA GLN A 250 -0.31 -12.00 -20.13
C GLN A 250 -0.02 -13.47 -20.41
N ALA A 251 -0.01 -13.90 -21.67
CA ALA A 251 0.40 -15.25 -22.05
C ALA A 251 1.85 -15.53 -21.65
N THR A 252 2.73 -14.55 -21.90
CA THR A 252 4.14 -14.60 -21.50
C THR A 252 4.29 -14.75 -19.99
N PHE A 253 3.59 -13.94 -19.19
CA PHE A 253 3.63 -14.05 -17.73
C PHE A 253 3.06 -15.38 -17.18
N ARG A 254 2.12 -16.02 -17.89
CA ARG A 254 1.63 -17.35 -17.52
C ARG A 254 2.67 -18.45 -17.73
N VAL A 255 3.39 -18.39 -18.85
CA VAL A 255 4.43 -19.37 -19.20
C VAL A 255 5.65 -19.19 -18.30
N TYR A 256 6.09 -17.95 -18.18
CA TYR A 256 7.20 -17.57 -17.33
C TYR A 256 6.62 -17.01 -16.02
N LYS A 257 6.22 -17.90 -15.10
CA LYS A 257 6.00 -17.49 -13.70
C LYS A 257 7.14 -16.55 -13.31
N VAL A 258 6.81 -15.36 -12.82
CA VAL A 258 7.80 -14.33 -12.47
C VAL A 258 8.85 -14.99 -11.56
N SER A 259 10.02 -15.23 -12.14
CA SER A 259 11.07 -16.08 -11.59
C SER A 259 12.31 -15.22 -11.47
N SER A 260 13.08 -15.41 -10.40
CA SER A 260 14.37 -14.74 -10.22
C SER A 260 15.47 -15.31 -11.14
N ASP A 261 15.12 -16.24 -12.04
CA ASP A 261 16.02 -16.83 -13.04
C ASP A 261 16.30 -15.80 -14.17
N PRO A 262 17.56 -15.32 -14.31
CA PRO A 262 17.94 -14.31 -15.29
C PRO A 262 17.56 -14.66 -16.73
N GLN A 263 17.66 -15.93 -17.13
CA GLN A 263 17.36 -16.35 -18.51
C GLN A 263 15.86 -16.33 -18.81
N ARG A 264 15.02 -16.61 -17.81
CA ARG A 264 13.56 -16.47 -17.94
C ARG A 264 13.17 -15.01 -17.97
N LEU A 265 13.76 -14.20 -17.09
CA LEU A 265 13.50 -12.77 -17.04
C LEU A 265 13.88 -12.09 -18.36
N GLN A 266 15.02 -12.48 -18.96
CA GLN A 266 15.45 -11.99 -20.27
C GLN A 266 14.42 -12.29 -21.38
N ARG A 267 13.87 -13.51 -21.43
CA ARG A 267 12.81 -13.87 -22.39
C ARG A 267 11.54 -13.07 -22.18
N VAL A 268 11.12 -12.89 -20.92
CA VAL A 268 9.98 -12.04 -20.58
C VAL A 268 10.21 -10.60 -21.05
N VAL A 269 11.39 -10.02 -20.76
CA VAL A 269 11.74 -8.68 -21.22
C VAL A 269 11.76 -8.58 -22.74
N GLN A 270 12.31 -9.57 -23.47
CA GLN A 270 12.28 -9.58 -24.93
C GLN A 270 10.85 -9.53 -25.48
N THR A 271 9.94 -10.35 -24.94
CA THR A 271 8.54 -10.37 -25.40
C THR A 271 7.78 -9.11 -25.00
N LEU A 272 7.97 -8.60 -23.78
CA LEU A 272 7.35 -7.35 -23.33
C LEU A 272 7.83 -6.14 -24.13
N THR A 273 9.09 -6.14 -24.55
CA THR A 273 9.69 -5.04 -25.34
C THR A 273 9.40 -5.11 -26.84
N SER A 274 9.06 -6.28 -27.40
CA SER A 274 8.52 -6.36 -28.77
C SER A 274 7.09 -5.83 -28.89
N CYS A 275 6.43 -5.70 -27.75
CA CYS A 275 5.09 -5.20 -27.61
C CYS A 275 5.14 -3.66 -27.56
N SER A 276 4.89 -2.98 -28.69
CA SER A 276 4.83 -1.52 -28.69
C SER A 276 3.61 -1.06 -27.88
N LEU A 277 3.87 -0.62 -26.66
CA LEU A 277 2.89 0.05 -25.80
C LEU A 277 2.68 1.52 -26.19
N ASP A 278 3.29 1.97 -27.29
CA ASP A 278 3.11 3.33 -27.83
C ASP A 278 1.65 3.59 -28.24
N GLY A 279 0.85 2.53 -28.40
CA GLY A 279 -0.60 2.59 -28.62
C GLY A 279 -1.46 2.61 -27.35
N LEU A 280 -0.90 2.70 -26.13
CA LEU A 280 -1.71 2.96 -24.94
C LEU A 280 -2.30 4.37 -25.04
N PRO A 281 -3.63 4.53 -24.86
CA PRO A 281 -4.23 5.85 -24.89
C PRO A 281 -3.61 6.73 -23.79
N GLN A 282 -3.12 7.92 -24.17
CA GLN A 282 -2.53 8.88 -23.22
C GLN A 282 -3.56 9.36 -22.18
N SER A 283 -4.83 9.23 -22.50
CA SER A 283 -5.98 9.42 -21.61
C SER A 283 -7.10 8.47 -22.03
N ILE A 284 -7.73 7.79 -21.06
CA ILE A 284 -8.93 7.01 -21.35
C ILE A 284 -10.14 7.95 -21.30
N GLU A 285 -10.82 8.11 -22.43
CA GLU A 285 -12.17 8.68 -22.44
C GLU A 285 -13.17 7.61 -22.01
N PHE A 286 -13.89 7.88 -20.93
CA PHE A 286 -14.96 7.01 -20.48
C PHE A 286 -16.17 7.24 -21.39
N PRO A 287 -16.72 6.20 -22.04
CA PRO A 287 -17.98 6.36 -22.76
C PRO A 287 -19.01 6.81 -21.71
N GLY A 288 -19.57 8.01 -21.88
CA GLY A 288 -20.25 8.86 -20.89
C GLY A 288 -21.43 8.30 -20.10
N ARG A 289 -21.33 7.10 -19.55
CA ARG A 289 -22.03 6.73 -18.33
C ARG A 289 -21.20 7.32 -17.20
N ALA A 290 -21.70 8.41 -16.62
CA ALA A 290 -21.37 8.72 -15.25
C ALA A 290 -21.50 7.39 -14.49
N LEU A 291 -20.45 6.97 -13.77
CA LEU A 291 -20.61 5.94 -12.75
C LEU A 291 -21.84 6.35 -11.95
N GLU A 292 -22.90 5.56 -12.02
CA GLU A 292 -24.09 5.84 -11.20
C GLU A 292 -23.60 6.06 -9.76
N PRO A 293 -24.18 7.02 -9.03
CA PRO A 293 -23.73 7.43 -7.69
C PRO A 293 -23.76 6.30 -6.63
N ASP A 294 -24.07 5.07 -7.03
CA ASP A 294 -24.32 3.92 -6.17
C ASP A 294 -23.08 3.08 -5.83
N PHE A 295 -21.88 3.45 -6.31
CA PHE A 295 -20.64 2.97 -5.69
C PHE A 295 -20.43 3.67 -4.35
N ARG A 296 -20.90 3.04 -3.27
CA ARG A 296 -20.63 3.48 -1.90
C ARG A 296 -19.15 3.27 -1.57
N PHE A 297 -18.35 4.33 -1.66
CA PHE A 297 -17.07 4.42 -0.96
C PHE A 297 -17.34 4.53 0.54
N MET A 298 -17.44 3.39 1.22
CA MET A 298 -17.57 3.37 2.67
C MET A 298 -16.43 2.60 3.30
N ASN A 299 -15.75 3.32 4.20
CA ASN A 299 -14.69 2.92 5.12
C ASN A 299 -13.27 2.90 4.57
N VAL A 300 -12.52 3.94 4.94
CA VAL A 300 -11.07 3.81 5.17
C VAL A 300 -10.91 2.96 6.42
N LEU A 301 -10.58 1.69 6.25
CA LEU A 301 -10.21 0.86 7.38
C LEU A 301 -8.80 1.25 7.81
N ARG A 302 -8.63 1.63 9.08
CA ARG A 302 -7.30 1.67 9.69
C ARG A 302 -6.86 0.23 9.92
N GLN A 303 -6.17 -0.34 8.95
CA GLN A 303 -5.51 -1.62 9.14
C GLN A 303 -4.23 -1.38 9.95
N GLU A 304 -4.17 -2.04 11.10
CA GLU A 304 -3.01 -2.01 11.99
C GLU A 304 -2.06 -3.13 11.54
N PHE A 305 -1.02 -2.75 10.80
CA PHE A 305 0.03 -3.69 10.41
C PHE A 305 1.03 -3.77 11.55
N THR A 306 1.21 -4.97 12.09
CA THR A 306 2.30 -5.23 13.03
C THR A 306 3.49 -5.70 12.22
N ILE A 307 4.41 -4.79 11.94
CA ILE A 307 5.67 -5.12 11.28
C ILE A 307 6.66 -5.48 12.38
N TRP A 308 7.17 -6.70 12.34
CA TRP A 308 8.27 -7.10 13.20
C TRP A 308 9.55 -6.47 12.66
N ASN A 309 10.05 -5.47 13.38
CA ASN A 309 11.41 -5.00 13.17
C ASN A 309 12.37 -6.11 13.67
N PRO A 310 13.49 -6.36 12.98
CA PRO A 310 14.50 -7.32 13.41
C PRO A 310 15.07 -7.12 14.85
N MET A 311 14.80 -6.00 15.51
CA MET A 311 15.08 -5.80 16.95
C MET A 311 13.96 -6.28 17.89
N PHE A 312 13.05 -7.15 17.44
CA PHE A 312 11.89 -7.66 18.20
C PHE A 312 10.93 -6.59 18.73
N GLN A 313 11.00 -5.36 18.21
CA GLN A 313 10.05 -4.32 18.52
C GLN A 313 8.86 -4.39 17.56
N ARG A 314 7.65 -4.46 18.11
CA ARG A 314 6.42 -4.36 17.34
C ARG A 314 6.26 -2.92 16.86
N LEU A 315 6.53 -2.67 15.59
CA LEU A 315 6.16 -1.42 14.96
C LEU A 315 4.72 -1.55 14.48
N ARG A 316 3.81 -0.80 15.10
CA ARG A 316 2.42 -0.72 14.62
C ARG A 316 2.34 0.42 13.61
N VAL A 317 2.13 0.06 12.35
CA VAL A 317 1.93 1.02 11.28
C VAL A 317 0.46 1.00 10.93
N HIS A 318 -0.21 2.13 11.13
CA HIS A 318 -1.57 2.32 10.67
C HIS A 318 -1.51 2.80 9.22
N VAL A 319 -1.81 1.90 8.28
CA VAL A 319 -1.89 2.28 6.87
C VAL A 319 -3.37 2.43 6.53
N PRO A 320 -3.82 3.58 6.03
CA PRO A 320 -5.17 3.73 5.51
C PRO A 320 -5.31 2.87 4.25
N VAL A 321 -6.18 1.86 4.34
CA VAL A 321 -6.51 0.98 3.20
C VAL A 321 -7.93 1.28 2.76
N GLY A 322 -8.07 1.64 1.49
CA GLY A 322 -9.36 1.75 0.83
C GLY A 322 -9.83 0.37 0.38
N VAL A 323 -11.08 0.02 0.71
CA VAL A 323 -11.71 -1.23 0.27
C VAL A 323 -12.80 -0.90 -0.74
N VAL A 324 -12.79 -1.56 -1.89
CA VAL A 324 -13.82 -1.43 -2.92
C VAL A 324 -14.82 -2.57 -2.74
N PHE A 325 -16.10 -2.25 -2.62
CA PHE A 325 -17.19 -3.23 -2.55
C PHE A 325 -18.02 -3.19 -3.83
N ASN A 326 -18.60 -4.32 -4.23
CA ASN A 326 -19.67 -4.33 -5.24
C ASN A 326 -21.05 -4.08 -4.61
N GLN A 327 -22.08 -3.98 -5.45
CA GLN A 327 -23.47 -3.78 -5.07
C GLN A 327 -24.04 -4.84 -4.10
N HIS A 328 -23.39 -6.00 -3.98
CA HIS A 328 -23.78 -7.08 -3.06
C HIS A 328 -22.98 -7.04 -1.75
N GLY A 329 -22.15 -6.01 -1.52
CA GLY A 329 -21.30 -5.90 -0.34
C GLY A 329 -20.05 -6.79 -0.38
N ASN A 330 -19.73 -7.41 -1.51
CA ASN A 330 -18.53 -8.24 -1.65
C ASN A 330 -17.31 -7.39 -1.97
N VAL A 331 -16.17 -7.69 -1.32
CA VAL A 331 -14.90 -7.01 -1.57
C VAL A 331 -14.38 -7.34 -2.97
N GLN A 332 -14.18 -6.30 -3.78
CA GLN A 332 -13.65 -6.35 -5.14
C GLN A 332 -12.15 -6.04 -5.19
N GLY A 333 -11.63 -5.27 -4.23
CA GLY A 333 -10.21 -4.92 -4.22
C GLY A 333 -9.80 -4.05 -3.03
N TYR A 334 -8.49 -3.94 -2.83
CA TYR A 334 -7.86 -3.09 -1.83
C TYR A 334 -6.89 -2.14 -2.54
N PHE A 335 -6.79 -0.91 -2.06
CA PHE A 335 -5.74 0.01 -2.49
C PHE A 335 -5.20 0.81 -1.29
N PHE A 336 -3.92 1.15 -1.35
CA PHE A 336 -3.25 1.93 -0.33
C PHE A 336 -3.48 3.42 -0.60
N VAL A 337 -3.90 4.16 0.42
CA VAL A 337 -3.98 5.62 0.34
C VAL A 337 -2.60 6.17 0.71
N ASN A 338 -1.94 6.80 -0.25
CA ASN A 338 -0.61 7.37 -0.03
C ASN A 338 -0.75 8.74 0.65
N ASP A 339 -0.78 8.76 1.98
CA ASP A 339 -0.80 9.97 2.80
C ASP A 339 0.58 10.16 3.48
N PRO A 340 1.42 11.10 3.00
CA PRO A 340 2.74 11.35 3.59
C PRO A 340 2.67 11.98 4.99
N ALA A 341 1.52 12.54 5.40
CA ALA A 341 1.34 13.10 6.75
C ALA A 341 0.86 12.05 7.77
N ALA A 342 0.19 10.97 7.33
CA ALA A 342 -0.22 9.86 8.20
C ALA A 342 0.89 8.85 8.51
N ALA A 343 2.00 8.88 7.76
CA ALA A 343 3.13 7.97 7.90
C ALA A 343 4.22 8.45 8.87
N GLN A 344 3.88 9.16 9.95
CA GLN A 344 4.86 9.48 11.00
C GLN A 344 5.02 8.29 11.96
N PRO A 345 6.19 7.61 11.99
CA PRO A 345 6.46 6.61 13.01
C PRO A 345 6.53 7.32 14.36
N ARG A 346 5.61 7.00 15.27
CA ARG A 346 5.71 7.42 16.66
C ARG A 346 6.77 6.55 17.32
N ILE A 347 7.99 7.09 17.42
CA ILE A 347 9.10 6.45 18.12
C ILE A 347 9.08 6.98 19.56
N ASP A 348 8.68 6.14 20.51
CA ASP A 348 8.76 6.47 21.92
C ASP A 348 10.24 6.62 22.33
N ALA A 349 10.60 7.78 22.88
CA ALA A 349 11.96 8.04 23.31
C ALA A 349 12.39 7.09 24.45
N PRO A 350 13.64 6.60 24.47
CA PRO A 350 14.13 5.78 25.56
C PRO A 350 14.13 6.58 26.87
N ARG A 351 13.40 6.07 27.87
CA ARG A 351 13.33 6.64 29.21
C ARG A 351 14.72 6.54 29.86
N PRO A 352 15.24 7.59 30.51
CA PRO A 352 16.55 7.54 31.16
C PRO A 352 16.56 6.46 32.25
N ALA A 353 17.68 5.74 32.32
CA ALA A 353 17.90 4.69 33.31
C ALA A 353 17.68 5.24 34.73
N ALA A 354 16.78 4.60 35.48
CA ALA A 354 16.62 4.90 36.90
C ALA A 354 17.91 4.53 37.66
N PRO A 355 18.33 5.35 38.64
CA PRO A 355 19.54 5.09 39.41
C PRO A 355 19.40 3.77 40.17
N SER A 356 20.45 2.94 40.08
CA SER A 356 20.56 1.66 40.76
C SER A 356 20.39 1.81 42.27
N GLY A 357 19.23 1.38 42.76
CA GLY A 357 18.87 1.36 44.17
C GLY A 357 19.71 0.35 44.96
N ARG A 358 20.16 0.81 46.13
CA ARG A 358 21.05 0.15 47.09
C ARG A 358 20.62 -1.27 47.49
N LEU A 359 21.62 -2.14 47.59
CA LEU A 359 21.59 -3.42 48.28
C LEU A 359 21.09 -3.23 49.73
N ARG A 360 20.02 -3.94 50.11
CA ARG A 360 19.66 -4.15 51.53
C ARG A 360 20.52 -5.26 52.13
N PRO A 361 21.00 -5.12 53.38
CA PRO A 361 21.75 -6.18 54.04
C PRO A 361 20.81 -7.31 54.46
N LYS A 362 21.27 -8.55 54.23
CA LYS A 362 20.69 -9.76 54.84
C LYS A 362 20.92 -9.69 56.34
N LYS A 363 19.84 -9.82 57.12
CA LYS A 363 19.93 -10.12 58.56
C LYS A 363 20.09 -11.63 58.70
N HIS A 364 21.12 -12.04 59.43
CA HIS A 364 21.22 -13.33 60.08
C HIS A 364 20.61 -13.25 61.47
#